data_AF-A0A9D8KGE4-F1
#
_entry.id   AF-A0A9D8KGE4-F1
#
_cell.length_a   1.000
_cell.length_b   1.000
_cell.length_c   1.000
_cell.angle_alpha   90.00
_cell.angle_beta   90.00
_cell.angle_gamma   90.00
#
_symmetry.space_group_name_H-M   'P 1'
#
loop_
_entity.id
_entity.type
_entity.pdbx_description
1 polymer ?
#
loop_
_entity_poly.entity_id
_entity_poly.type
_entity_poly.pdbx_seq_one_letter_code
_entity_poly.pdbx_strand_id
1 'polypeptide(L)'
;MEKRSFMNRFIIPVLIVFVVMSVSWIVYNLSWRLDNDTIHQLLADISGTLLFISITFGVIVVYSMAFFRRASLLERVIASFVNPAIWVIKEVFRMFTSFSITESLYFAANPLVVWLVLGTITQMGLLEIILRWRLKRRGEKVKVFNIPAILAFALGLFLVIVLYAWGRGENVFSFYLEMYRAIFGAGVGI
;
A
#
# COMPACT_ATOMS: atom_id res chain seq x y z
N MET A 1 -10.48 -15.13 25.66
CA MET A 1 -9.63 -15.80 24.66
C MET A 1 -8.22 -15.21 24.73
N GLU A 2 -7.19 -16.03 24.62
CA GLU A 2 -5.79 -15.60 24.78
C GLU A 2 -5.25 -14.83 23.58
N LYS A 3 -4.23 -14.01 23.83
CA LYS A 3 -3.49 -13.29 22.79
C LYS A 3 -2.60 -14.31 22.05
N ARG A 4 -2.79 -14.45 20.73
CA ARG A 4 -1.90 -15.33 19.93
C ARG A 4 -0.46 -14.80 19.94
N SER A 5 0.50 -15.69 19.65
CA SER A 5 1.91 -15.31 19.50
C SER A 5 2.12 -14.20 18.47
N PHE A 6 3.20 -13.43 18.61
CA PHE A 6 3.54 -12.33 17.70
C PHE A 6 3.63 -12.81 16.24
N MET A 7 4.26 -13.97 16.03
CA MET A 7 4.33 -14.66 14.73
C MET A 7 2.95 -14.77 14.07
N ASN A 8 1.96 -15.27 14.80
CA ASN A 8 0.62 -15.49 14.27
C ASN A 8 -0.13 -14.18 14.00
N ARG A 9 -0.02 -13.20 14.89
CA ARG A 9 -0.84 -11.98 14.82
C ARG A 9 -0.24 -10.89 13.93
N PHE A 10 1.07 -10.92 13.68
CA PHE A 10 1.78 -9.88 12.92
C PHE A 10 2.50 -10.43 11.69
N ILE A 11 3.39 -11.42 11.86
CA ILE A 11 4.27 -11.90 10.78
C ILE A 11 3.49 -12.64 9.69
N ILE A 12 2.66 -13.62 10.07
CA ILE A 12 1.91 -14.43 9.09
C ILE A 12 1.00 -13.57 8.18
N PRO A 13 0.18 -12.63 8.69
CA PRO A 13 -0.63 -11.77 7.83
C PRO A 13 0.19 -11.00 6.80
N VAL A 14 1.31 -10.41 7.23
CA VAL A 14 2.24 -9.67 6.36
C VAL A 14 2.84 -10.60 5.31
N LEU A 15 3.34 -11.76 5.74
CA LEU A 15 4.02 -12.73 4.90
C LEU A 15 3.13 -13.27 3.78
N ILE A 16 1.84 -13.51 4.04
CA ILE A 16 0.90 -13.99 3.01
C ILE A 16 0.83 -13.01 1.85
N VAL A 17 0.62 -11.72 2.14
CA VAL A 17 0.56 -10.69 1.11
C VAL A 17 1.93 -10.47 0.47
N PHE A 18 3.02 -10.53 1.26
CA PHE A 18 4.39 -10.40 0.75
C PHE A 18 4.73 -11.49 -0.28
N VAL A 19 4.34 -12.74 -0.02
CA VAL A 19 4.56 -13.87 -0.96
C VAL A 19 3.81 -13.63 -2.26
N VAL A 20 2.52 -13.25 -2.19
CA VAL A 20 1.73 -12.96 -3.40
C VAL A 20 2.37 -11.80 -4.19
N MET A 21 2.75 -10.73 -3.51
CA MET A 21 3.43 -9.57 -4.12
C MET A 21 4.74 -9.97 -4.79
N SER A 22 5.58 -10.75 -4.11
CA SER A 22 6.90 -11.16 -4.60
C SER A 22 6.80 -12.11 -5.79
N VAL A 23 5.95 -13.14 -5.70
CA VAL A 23 5.74 -14.09 -6.80
C VAL A 23 5.17 -13.37 -8.02
N SER A 24 4.18 -12.50 -7.82
CA SER A 24 3.60 -11.71 -8.91
C SER A 24 4.64 -10.80 -9.57
N TRP A 25 5.49 -10.13 -8.79
CA TRP A 25 6.57 -9.32 -9.33
C TRP A 25 7.59 -10.15 -10.12
N ILE A 26 8.00 -11.33 -9.64
CA ILE A 26 8.94 -12.20 -10.35
C ILE A 26 8.34 -12.66 -11.69
N VAL A 27 7.11 -13.16 -11.68
CA VAL A 27 6.44 -13.63 -12.91
C VAL A 27 6.30 -12.50 -13.91
N TYR A 28 5.88 -11.31 -13.45
CA TYR A 28 5.77 -10.13 -14.31
C TYR A 28 7.11 -9.80 -15.00
N ASN A 29 8.20 -9.76 -14.23
CA ASN A 29 9.53 -9.40 -14.74
C ASN A 29 10.24 -10.53 -15.50
N LEU A 30 9.73 -11.76 -15.48
CA LEU A 30 10.27 -12.87 -16.26
C LEU A 30 9.43 -13.18 -17.51
N SER A 31 8.18 -12.69 -17.56
CA SER A 31 7.27 -12.92 -18.69
C SER A 31 7.84 -12.48 -20.05
N TRP A 32 8.66 -11.42 -20.07
CA TRP A 32 9.33 -10.92 -21.28
C TRP A 32 10.36 -11.88 -21.89
N ARG A 33 10.81 -12.89 -21.15
CA ARG A 33 11.75 -13.90 -21.66
C ARG A 33 11.06 -15.05 -22.39
N LEU A 34 9.73 -15.02 -22.51
CA LEU A 34 8.97 -16.03 -23.23
C LEU A 34 8.86 -15.63 -24.69
N ASP A 35 9.26 -16.53 -25.59
CA ASP A 35 9.19 -16.30 -27.03
C ASP A 35 7.74 -16.29 -27.56
N ASN A 36 6.78 -16.81 -26.78
CA ASN A 36 5.37 -16.84 -27.16
C ASN A 36 4.65 -15.59 -26.65
N ASP A 37 4.30 -14.69 -27.57
CA ASP A 37 3.63 -13.42 -27.29
C ASP A 37 2.32 -13.58 -26.49
N THR A 38 1.51 -14.60 -26.79
CA THR A 38 0.24 -14.82 -26.10
C THR A 38 0.46 -15.22 -24.64
N ILE A 39 1.41 -16.12 -24.39
CA ILE A 39 1.75 -16.57 -23.03
C ILE A 39 2.41 -15.43 -22.25
N HIS A 40 3.29 -14.66 -22.91
CA HIS A 40 3.86 -13.44 -22.35
C HIS A 40 2.77 -12.50 -21.83
N GLN A 41 1.84 -12.09 -22.72
CA GLN A 41 0.83 -11.09 -22.39
C GLN A 41 -0.08 -11.57 -21.27
N LEU A 42 -0.55 -12.82 -21.35
CA LEU A 42 -1.40 -13.41 -20.33
C LEU A 42 -0.71 -13.41 -18.95
N LEU A 43 0.56 -13.83 -18.88
CA LEU A 43 1.30 -13.86 -17.62
C LEU A 43 1.58 -12.44 -17.11
N ALA A 44 1.96 -11.51 -17.98
CA ALA A 44 2.18 -10.11 -17.62
C ALA A 44 0.89 -9.47 -17.06
N ASP A 45 -0.26 -9.69 -17.70
CA ASP A 45 -1.54 -9.12 -17.26
C ASP A 45 -1.98 -9.69 -15.91
N ILE A 46 -1.96 -11.01 -15.76
CA ILE A 46 -2.36 -11.67 -14.51
C ILE A 46 -1.43 -11.26 -13.38
N SER A 47 -0.12 -11.37 -13.59
CA SER A 47 0.87 -11.08 -12.54
C SER A 47 0.97 -9.59 -12.21
N GLY A 48 0.85 -8.71 -13.20
CA GLY A 48 0.78 -7.26 -13.00
C GLY A 48 -0.46 -6.86 -12.21
N THR A 49 -1.62 -7.44 -12.53
CA THR A 49 -2.87 -7.23 -11.79
C THR A 49 -2.78 -7.73 -10.36
N LEU A 50 -2.26 -8.94 -10.14
CA LEU A 50 -2.07 -9.50 -8.80
C LEU A 50 -1.08 -8.69 -7.98
N LEU A 51 0.00 -8.21 -8.62
CA LEU A 51 0.97 -7.31 -7.99
C LEU A 51 0.28 -6.02 -7.52
N PHE A 52 -0.46 -5.35 -8.40
CA PHE A 52 -1.21 -4.14 -8.07
C PHE A 52 -2.20 -4.37 -6.93
N ILE A 53 -2.99 -5.44 -7.00
CA ILE A 53 -3.96 -5.78 -5.95
C ILE A 53 -3.25 -6.04 -4.61
N SER A 54 -2.13 -6.76 -4.62
CA SER A 54 -1.39 -7.09 -3.41
C SER A 54 -0.81 -5.84 -2.72
N ILE A 55 -0.35 -4.85 -3.50
CA ILE A 55 0.21 -3.59 -2.98
C ILE A 55 -0.92 -2.69 -2.47
N THR A 56 -1.94 -2.44 -3.30
CA THR A 56 -2.99 -1.45 -3.01
C THR A 56 -4.03 -1.97 -2.01
N PHE A 57 -4.40 -3.24 -2.09
CA PHE A 57 -5.47 -3.85 -1.29
C PHE A 57 -4.98 -4.92 -0.30
N GLY A 58 -3.68 -5.18 -0.22
CA GLY A 58 -3.10 -6.13 0.73
C GLY A 58 -3.44 -5.83 2.20
N VAL A 59 -3.67 -4.55 2.52
CA VAL A 59 -4.14 -4.11 3.85
C VAL A 59 -5.44 -4.78 4.28
N ILE A 60 -6.34 -5.12 3.34
CA ILE A 60 -7.60 -5.82 3.66
C ILE A 60 -7.32 -7.16 4.32
N VAL A 61 -6.36 -7.91 3.78
CA VAL A 61 -5.95 -9.22 4.31
C VAL A 61 -5.19 -9.03 5.62
N VAL A 62 -4.15 -8.18 5.62
CA VAL A 62 -3.27 -7.98 6.77
C VAL A 62 -4.06 -7.49 7.99
N TYR A 63 -4.81 -6.40 7.84
CA TYR A 63 -5.53 -5.76 8.94
C TYR A 63 -6.61 -6.69 9.50
N SER A 64 -7.40 -7.34 8.64
CA SER A 64 -8.47 -8.25 9.07
C SER A 64 -7.93 -9.46 9.83
N MET A 65 -6.86 -10.08 9.33
CA MET A 65 -6.25 -11.23 9.99
C MET A 65 -5.63 -10.84 11.32
N ALA A 66 -4.90 -9.71 11.39
CA ALA A 66 -4.33 -9.21 12.63
C ALA A 66 -5.41 -8.82 13.66
N PHE A 67 -6.52 -8.22 13.21
CA PHE A 67 -7.70 -7.91 14.03
C PHE A 67 -8.26 -9.17 14.71
N PHE A 68 -8.62 -10.20 13.94
CA PHE A 68 -9.21 -11.42 14.52
C PHE A 68 -8.21 -12.23 15.36
N ARG A 69 -6.91 -12.03 15.14
CA ARG A 69 -5.83 -12.63 15.93
C ARG A 69 -5.45 -11.82 17.17
N ARG A 70 -6.24 -10.78 17.51
CA ARG A 70 -6.09 -9.95 18.72
C ARG A 70 -4.77 -9.18 18.77
N ALA A 71 -4.27 -8.75 17.61
CA ALA A 71 -3.20 -7.77 17.54
C ALA A 71 -3.69 -6.41 18.11
N SER A 72 -2.77 -5.67 18.74
CA SER A 72 -3.06 -4.30 19.20
C SER A 72 -3.34 -3.37 18.02
N LEU A 73 -3.90 -2.18 18.27
CA LEU A 73 -4.11 -1.19 17.19
C LEU A 73 -2.79 -0.85 16.48
N LEU A 74 -1.72 -0.60 17.25
CA LEU A 74 -0.42 -0.26 16.70
C LEU A 74 0.16 -1.42 15.87
N GLU A 75 0.07 -2.67 16.35
CA GLU A 75 0.52 -3.85 15.60
C GLU A 75 -0.22 -3.96 14.26
N ARG A 76 -1.53 -3.72 14.22
CA ARG A 76 -2.34 -3.77 12.98
C ARG A 76 -1.98 -2.67 11.99
N VAL A 77 -1.76 -1.46 12.50
CA VAL A 77 -1.36 -0.31 11.68
C VAL A 77 0.01 -0.54 11.07
N ILE A 78 1.01 -0.88 11.90
CA ILE A 78 2.38 -1.13 11.42
C ILE A 78 2.38 -2.28 10.41
N ALA A 79 1.72 -3.41 10.72
CA ALA A 79 1.66 -4.56 9.83
C ALA A 79 1.09 -4.18 8.44
N SER A 80 0.07 -3.33 8.42
CA SER A 80 -0.59 -2.90 7.18
C SER A 80 0.31 -2.05 6.28
N PHE A 81 1.29 -1.35 6.84
CA PHE A 81 2.26 -0.57 6.08
C PHE A 81 3.50 -1.35 5.64
N VAL A 82 3.76 -2.56 6.16
CA VAL A 82 4.98 -3.30 5.84
C VAL A 82 5.10 -3.57 4.34
N ASN A 83 4.06 -4.11 3.70
CA ASN A 83 4.14 -4.44 2.27
C ASN A 83 4.22 -3.20 1.36
N PRO A 84 3.39 -2.15 1.55
CA PRO A 84 3.59 -0.86 0.89
C PRO A 84 5.00 -0.30 1.07
N ALA A 85 5.54 -0.33 2.30
CA ALA A 85 6.89 0.19 2.57
C ALA A 85 7.96 -0.61 1.85
N ILE A 86 7.89 -1.95 1.85
CA ILE A 86 8.82 -2.80 1.10
C ILE A 86 8.78 -2.45 -0.39
N TRP A 87 7.59 -2.27 -0.96
CA TRP A 87 7.43 -1.88 -2.35
C TRP A 87 8.06 -0.51 -2.64
N VAL A 88 7.76 0.51 -1.83
CA VAL A 88 8.33 1.86 -1.98
C VAL A 88 9.86 1.84 -1.86
N ILE A 89 10.40 1.14 -0.86
CA ILE A 89 11.84 0.99 -0.65
C ILE A 89 12.48 0.35 -1.89
N LYS A 90 11.89 -0.73 -2.41
CA LYS A 90 12.37 -1.41 -3.63
C LYS A 90 12.35 -0.47 -4.84
N GLU A 91 11.32 0.36 -5.01
CA GLU A 91 11.26 1.33 -6.11
C GLU A 91 12.31 2.45 -5.95
N VAL A 92 12.56 2.93 -4.72
CA VAL A 92 13.64 3.89 -4.43
C VAL A 92 15.02 3.29 -4.75
N PHE A 93 15.28 2.04 -4.34
CA PHE A 93 16.53 1.35 -4.69
C PHE A 93 16.72 1.22 -6.20
N ARG A 94 15.63 1.01 -6.96
CA ARG A 94 15.70 0.99 -8.42
C ARG A 94 16.12 2.34 -8.99
N MET A 95 15.77 3.46 -8.35
CA MET A 95 16.15 4.80 -8.83
C MET A 95 17.64 5.12 -8.66
N PHE A 96 18.34 4.45 -7.73
CA PHE A 96 19.79 4.62 -7.56
C PHE A 96 20.61 4.24 -8.80
N THR A 97 20.04 3.52 -9.77
CA THR A 97 20.73 3.23 -11.04
C THR A 97 20.84 4.44 -11.96
N SER A 98 20.02 5.46 -11.73
CA SER A 98 19.86 6.60 -12.66
C SER A 98 19.95 7.96 -11.98
N PHE A 99 19.79 8.02 -10.65
CA PHE A 99 19.75 9.26 -9.89
C PHE A 99 20.63 9.20 -8.66
N SER A 100 21.00 10.36 -8.12
CA SER A 100 21.69 10.44 -6.84
C SER A 100 20.83 9.88 -5.69
N ILE A 101 21.47 9.61 -4.54
CA ILE A 101 20.77 9.08 -3.36
C ILE A 101 19.64 10.03 -2.91
N THR A 102 19.90 11.33 -2.91
CA THR A 102 18.94 12.35 -2.48
C THR A 102 17.74 12.47 -3.42
N GLU A 103 17.97 12.43 -4.73
CA GLU A 103 16.91 12.42 -5.75
C GLU A 103 16.07 11.14 -5.69
N SER A 104 16.72 10.01 -5.46
CA SER A 104 16.02 8.73 -5.31
C SER A 104 15.16 8.70 -4.05
N LEU A 105 15.61 9.30 -2.94
CA LEU A 105 14.78 9.46 -1.74
C LEU A 105 13.57 10.38 -1.99
N TYR A 106 13.70 11.38 -2.85
CA TYR A 106 12.58 12.23 -3.27
C TYR A 106 11.47 11.41 -3.97
N PHE A 107 11.80 10.29 -4.60
CA PHE A 107 10.81 9.37 -5.17
C PHE A 107 9.85 8.78 -4.13
N ALA A 108 10.25 8.66 -2.86
CA ALA A 108 9.35 8.20 -1.80
C ALA A 108 8.17 9.16 -1.54
N ALA A 109 8.27 10.42 -2.01
CA ALA A 109 7.21 11.41 -1.95
C ALA A 109 6.43 11.53 -3.27
N ASN A 110 6.66 10.63 -4.24
CA ASN A 110 5.93 10.61 -5.50
C ASN A 110 4.41 10.51 -5.25
N PRO A 111 3.56 11.17 -6.06
CA PRO A 111 2.12 11.13 -5.88
C PRO A 111 1.56 9.72 -5.71
N LEU A 112 2.05 8.72 -6.45
CA LEU A 112 1.61 7.33 -6.32
C LEU A 112 1.84 6.78 -4.90
N VAL A 113 2.96 7.13 -4.25
CA VAL A 113 3.22 6.74 -2.85
C VAL A 113 2.26 7.45 -1.90
N VAL A 114 1.99 8.74 -2.14
CA VAL A 114 0.98 9.50 -1.36
C VAL A 114 -0.40 8.84 -1.48
N TRP A 115 -0.81 8.49 -2.69
CA TRP A 115 -2.04 7.75 -2.97
C TRP A 115 -2.11 6.41 -2.24
N LEU A 116 -1.02 5.65 -2.27
CA LEU A 116 -0.91 4.36 -1.58
C LEU A 116 -1.05 4.52 -0.07
N VAL A 117 -0.40 5.51 0.54
CA VAL A 117 -0.49 5.79 1.98
C VAL A 117 -1.90 6.19 2.37
N LEU A 118 -2.50 7.16 1.67
CA LEU A 118 -3.85 7.62 1.95
C LEU A 118 -4.87 6.49 1.76
N GLY A 119 -4.75 5.73 0.66
CA GLY A 119 -5.59 4.56 0.40
C GLY A 119 -5.47 3.50 1.49
N THR A 120 -4.27 3.26 2.01
CA THR A 120 -4.03 2.31 3.13
C THR A 120 -4.72 2.80 4.40
N ILE A 121 -4.60 4.09 4.74
CA ILE A 121 -5.27 4.70 5.91
C ILE A 121 -6.79 4.59 5.79
N THR A 122 -7.34 4.94 4.62
CA THR A 122 -8.77 4.84 4.33
C THR A 122 -9.27 3.42 4.52
N GLN A 123 -8.58 2.44 3.94
CA GLN A 123 -8.94 1.03 4.05
C GLN A 123 -8.88 0.54 5.51
N MET A 124 -7.85 0.88 6.28
CA MET A 124 -7.78 0.52 7.70
C MET A 124 -8.93 1.12 8.51
N GLY A 125 -9.26 2.40 8.28
CA GLY A 125 -10.39 3.06 8.96
C GLY A 125 -11.71 2.36 8.67
N LEU A 126 -11.97 2.05 7.40
CA LEU A 126 -13.17 1.32 6.97
C LEU A 126 -13.23 -0.09 7.57
N LEU A 127 -12.13 -0.84 7.51
CA LEU A 127 -12.04 -2.19 8.06
C LEU A 127 -12.26 -2.22 9.57
N GLU A 128 -11.68 -1.29 10.32
CA GLU A 128 -11.89 -1.22 11.77
C GLU A 128 -13.38 -1.06 12.11
N ILE A 129 -14.12 -0.24 11.36
CA ILE A 129 -15.57 -0.07 11.52
C ILE A 129 -16.31 -1.36 11.18
N ILE A 130 -16.03 -1.97 10.02
CA ILE A 130 -16.70 -3.19 9.54
C ILE A 130 -16.44 -4.37 10.48
N LEU A 131 -15.19 -4.56 10.92
CA LEU A 131 -14.79 -5.68 11.76
C LEU A 131 -15.38 -5.56 13.18
N ARG A 132 -15.41 -4.35 13.75
CA ARG A 132 -16.09 -4.08 15.03
C ARG A 132 -17.59 -4.29 14.93
N TRP A 133 -18.21 -3.86 13.83
CA TRP A 133 -19.62 -4.12 13.57
C TRP A 133 -19.92 -5.63 13.50
N ARG A 134 -19.05 -6.40 12.82
CA ARG A 134 -19.15 -7.86 12.76
C ARG A 134 -19.01 -8.51 14.14
N LEU A 135 -18.11 -8.03 15.00
CA LEU A 135 -17.99 -8.51 16.39
C LEU A 135 -19.21 -8.15 17.24
N LYS A 136 -19.74 -6.93 17.12
CA LYS A 136 -20.97 -6.53 17.82
C LYS A 136 -22.15 -7.42 17.44
N ARG A 137 -22.29 -7.77 16.15
CA ARG A 137 -23.30 -8.73 15.66
C ARG A 137 -23.13 -10.14 16.24
N ARG A 138 -21.94 -10.50 16.73
CA ARG A 138 -21.66 -11.78 17.42
C ARG A 138 -21.86 -11.71 18.94
N GLY A 139 -22.40 -10.60 19.46
CA GLY A 139 -22.67 -10.42 20.89
C GLY A 139 -21.48 -9.89 21.70
N GLU A 140 -20.35 -9.53 21.06
CA GLU A 140 -19.24 -8.91 21.78
C GLU A 140 -19.56 -7.45 22.15
N LYS A 141 -19.18 -7.06 23.38
CA LYS A 141 -19.33 -5.68 23.87
C LYS A 141 -18.24 -4.78 23.31
N VAL A 142 -18.35 -4.41 22.04
CA VAL A 142 -17.43 -3.49 21.35
C VAL A 142 -18.15 -2.23 20.84
N LYS A 143 -17.49 -1.08 21.00
CA LYS A 143 -17.91 0.18 20.38
C LYS A 143 -17.56 0.13 18.90
N VAL A 144 -18.58 0.16 18.04
CA VAL A 144 -18.45 0.13 16.57
C VAL A 144 -17.95 1.48 16.05
N PHE A 145 -18.59 2.56 16.47
CA PHE A 145 -18.19 3.92 16.12
C PHE A 145 -16.97 4.32 16.96
N ASN A 146 -15.79 4.11 16.36
CA ASN A 146 -14.51 4.47 16.92
C ASN A 146 -14.02 5.75 16.20
N ILE A 147 -13.95 6.88 16.91
CA ILE A 147 -13.63 8.19 16.33
C ILE A 147 -12.33 8.15 15.49
N PRO A 148 -11.20 7.62 15.99
CA PRO A 148 -9.99 7.43 15.19
C PRO A 148 -10.21 6.71 13.84
N ALA A 149 -11.03 5.66 13.81
CA ALA A 149 -11.29 4.90 12.59
C ALA A 149 -12.14 5.69 11.59
N ILE A 150 -13.13 6.43 12.10
CA ILE A 150 -13.98 7.31 11.30
C ILE A 150 -13.16 8.44 10.71
N LEU A 151 -12.30 9.09 11.50
CA LEU A 151 -11.41 10.15 11.03
C LEU A 151 -10.41 9.63 10.00
N ALA A 152 -9.79 8.48 10.25
CA ALA A 152 -8.88 7.85 9.28
C ALA A 152 -9.58 7.57 7.94
N PHE A 153 -10.78 7.00 7.97
CA PHE A 153 -11.57 6.74 6.78
C PHE A 153 -11.99 8.03 6.07
N ALA A 154 -12.60 8.98 6.79
CA ALA A 154 -13.17 10.19 6.22
C ALA A 154 -12.08 11.13 5.68
N LEU A 155 -11.01 11.38 6.45
CA LEU A 155 -9.93 12.26 6.02
C LEU A 155 -9.10 11.62 4.90
N GLY A 156 -8.79 10.32 5.01
CA GLY A 156 -8.08 9.62 3.94
C GLY A 156 -8.86 9.64 2.64
N LEU A 157 -10.16 9.32 2.67
CA LEU A 157 -11.02 9.34 1.50
C LEU A 157 -11.20 10.75 0.94
N PHE A 158 -11.39 11.75 1.81
CA PHE A 158 -11.49 13.15 1.40
C PHE A 158 -10.23 13.62 0.68
N LEU A 159 -9.05 13.37 1.25
CA LEU A 159 -7.77 13.73 0.63
C LEU A 159 -7.57 13.00 -0.70
N VAL A 160 -7.94 11.72 -0.78
CA VAL A 160 -7.93 10.98 -2.03
C VAL A 160 -8.83 11.64 -3.08
N ILE A 161 -10.06 12.01 -2.72
CA ILE A 161 -10.99 12.64 -3.67
C ILE A 161 -10.48 14.01 -4.10
N VAL A 162 -10.00 14.84 -3.17
CA VAL A 162 -9.54 16.21 -3.47
C VAL A 162 -8.31 16.19 -4.37
N LEU A 163 -7.30 15.38 -4.03
CA LEU A 163 -6.08 15.28 -4.83
C LEU A 163 -6.37 14.74 -6.24
N TYR A 164 -7.43 13.96 -6.42
CA TYR A 164 -7.78 13.36 -7.70
C TYR A 164 -8.62 14.34 -8.50
N ALA A 165 -9.60 14.98 -7.86
CA ALA A 165 -10.39 16.03 -8.49
C ALA A 165 -9.52 17.21 -8.95
N TRP A 166 -8.36 17.44 -8.32
CA TRP A 166 -7.41 18.44 -8.75
C TRP A 166 -6.68 18.02 -10.04
N GLY A 167 -7.27 18.36 -11.18
CA GLY A 167 -6.70 18.07 -12.50
C GLY A 167 -6.60 16.58 -12.80
N ARG A 168 -7.53 15.75 -12.30
CA ARG A 168 -7.49 14.27 -12.44
C ARG A 168 -6.20 13.64 -11.88
N GLY A 169 -5.56 14.32 -10.93
CA GLY A 169 -4.27 13.94 -10.34
C GLY A 169 -3.05 14.48 -11.10
N GLU A 170 -3.22 15.04 -12.30
CA GLU A 170 -2.12 15.61 -13.09
C GLU A 170 -1.46 16.78 -12.36
N ASN A 171 -2.26 17.64 -11.71
CA ASN A 171 -1.72 18.79 -10.98
C ASN A 171 -0.84 18.39 -9.80
N VAL A 172 -1.15 17.28 -9.12
CA VAL A 172 -0.32 16.75 -8.03
C VAL A 172 1.02 16.27 -8.57
N PHE A 173 1.02 15.65 -9.75
CA PHE A 173 2.23 15.23 -10.43
C PHE A 173 3.05 16.40 -10.98
N SER A 174 2.41 17.40 -11.58
CA SER A 174 3.05 18.64 -12.02
C SER A 174 3.69 19.38 -10.85
N PHE A 175 2.99 19.51 -9.73
CA PHE A 175 3.54 20.12 -8.52
C PHE A 175 4.75 19.34 -7.98
N TYR A 176 4.69 18.00 -7.99
CA TYR A 176 5.83 17.16 -7.65
C TYR A 176 7.04 17.43 -8.58
N LEU A 177 6.83 17.54 -9.89
CA LEU A 177 7.91 17.85 -10.83
C LEU A 177 8.47 19.28 -10.66
N GLU A 178 7.62 20.26 -10.39
CA GLU A 178 8.04 21.64 -10.10
C GLU A 178 8.91 21.70 -8.85
N MET A 179 8.50 21.01 -7.79
CA MET A 179 9.28 20.88 -6.56
C MET A 179 10.60 20.15 -6.78
N TYR A 180 10.60 19.07 -7.58
CA TYR A 180 11.85 18.41 -7.98
C TYR A 180 12.79 19.40 -8.68
N ARG A 181 12.29 20.17 -9.66
CA ARG A 181 13.09 21.17 -10.38
C ARG A 181 13.60 22.30 -9.50
N ALA A 182 12.80 22.71 -8.51
CA ALA A 182 13.21 23.74 -7.57
C ALA A 182 14.34 23.27 -6.64
N ILE A 183 14.36 21.98 -6.26
CA ILE A 183 15.35 21.42 -5.33
C ILE A 183 16.61 20.94 -6.06
N PHE A 184 16.47 20.26 -7.19
CA PHE A 184 17.56 19.58 -7.90
C PHE A 184 17.92 20.21 -9.25
N GLY A 185 17.19 21.24 -9.70
CA GLY A 185 17.35 21.85 -11.02
C GLY A 185 16.59 21.11 -12.12
N ALA A 186 16.74 21.55 -13.37
CA ALA A 186 16.03 20.99 -14.53
C ALA A 186 16.42 19.54 -14.90
N GLY A 187 17.18 18.84 -14.05
CA GLY A 187 17.76 17.53 -14.33
C GLY A 187 18.91 17.68 -15.32
N VAL A 188 20.11 18.02 -14.83
CA VAL A 188 21.32 17.68 -15.58
C VAL A 188 21.55 16.22 -15.23
N GLY A 189 21.07 15.32 -16.09
CA GLY A 189 21.49 13.92 -16.02
C GLY A 189 23.02 13.87 -16.00
N ILE A 190 23.57 12.97 -15.20
CA ILE A 190 24.94 12.49 -15.41
C ILE A 190 24.96 11.78 -16.76
#